data_AF-A0A928KBQ1-F1
#
_entry.id   AF-A0A928KBQ1-F1
#
_cell.length_a   1.000
_cell.length_b   1.000
_cell.length_c   1.000
_cell.angle_alpha   90.00
_cell.angle_beta   90.00
_cell.angle_gamma   90.00
#
_symmetry.space_group_name_H-M   'P 1'
#
loop_
_entity.id
_entity.type
_entity.pdbx_description
1 polymer ?
#
loop_
_entity_poly.entity_id
_entity_poly.type
_entity_poly.pdbx_seq_one_letter_code
_entity_poly.pdbx_strand_id
1 'polypeptide(L)'
;MIPTNQVSVWAEIEGEIRPAGRNHYKVWTPEALKGFLLQKNAEISGISVKVKKSNLTERKERGGNGKVSGYKITPLFFIYKKDCIEKDGVLHFNITKIRQLKPTITAKMFFKNLNHPDVKKYYGF
;
A
#
# COMPACT_ATOMS: atom_id res chain seq x y z
N MET A 1 19.40 -24.92 13.14
CA MET A 1 18.59 -23.70 13.29
C MET A 1 19.56 -22.52 13.32
N ILE A 2 19.36 -21.49 12.50
CA ILE A 2 20.26 -20.32 12.45
C ILE A 2 19.89 -19.37 13.61
N PRO A 3 20.84 -18.94 14.46
CA PRO A 3 20.59 -17.92 15.47
C PRO A 3 20.09 -16.61 14.86
N THR A 4 19.06 -16.00 15.45
CA THR A 4 18.41 -14.79 14.90
C THR A 4 19.39 -13.61 14.74
N ASN A 5 20.36 -13.48 15.64
CA ASN A 5 21.40 -12.45 15.57
C ASN A 5 22.47 -12.70 14.49
N GLN A 6 22.44 -13.85 13.81
CA GLN A 6 23.38 -14.22 12.75
C GLN A 6 22.68 -14.44 11.40
N VAL A 7 21.39 -14.11 11.28
CA VAL A 7 20.64 -14.25 10.02
C VAL A 7 21.25 -13.39 8.91
N SER A 8 21.82 -12.23 9.25
CA SER A 8 22.52 -11.35 8.29
C SER A 8 23.76 -11.96 7.66
N VAL A 9 24.35 -13.02 8.25
CA VAL A 9 25.47 -13.76 7.64
C VAL A 9 25.03 -14.51 6.38
N TRP A 10 23.74 -14.88 6.32
CA TRP A 10 23.20 -15.78 5.30
C TRP A 10 22.12 -15.14 4.43
N ALA A 11 21.61 -13.99 4.83
CA ALA A 11 20.57 -13.27 4.13
C ALA A 11 20.97 -11.81 3.90
N GLU A 12 20.64 -11.31 2.72
CA GLU A 12 20.60 -9.88 2.48
C GLU A 12 19.37 -9.30 3.19
N ILE A 13 19.60 -8.32 4.07
CA ILE A 13 18.56 -7.69 4.86
C ILE A 13 18.22 -6.34 4.25
N GLU A 14 16.94 -6.17 3.88
CA GLU A 14 16.43 -4.89 3.37
C GLU A 14 15.32 -4.37 4.28
N GLY A 15 15.41 -3.09 4.63
CA GLY A 15 14.33 -2.35 5.27
C GLY A 15 13.48 -1.63 4.23
N GLU A 16 12.15 -1.80 4.29
CA GLU A 16 11.22 -1.04 3.44
C GLU A 16 10.11 -0.42 4.32
N ILE A 17 9.86 0.88 4.10
CA ILE A 17 8.60 1.49 4.54
C ILE A 17 7.57 1.25 3.44
N ARG A 18 6.53 0.48 3.76
CA ARG A 18 5.47 0.15 2.80
C ARG A 18 4.08 0.29 3.38
N PRO A 19 3.08 0.66 2.57
CA PRO A 19 1.68 0.53 2.96
C PRO A 19 1.29 -0.96 2.95
N ALA A 20 1.43 -1.64 4.09
CA ALA A 20 1.00 -3.02 4.24
C ALA A 20 -0.22 -3.14 5.16
N GLY A 21 -1.04 -4.16 4.88
CA GLY A 21 -2.17 -4.53 5.72
C GLY A 21 -3.47 -3.77 5.41
N ARG A 22 -4.34 -3.71 6.43
CA ARG A 22 -5.72 -3.16 6.34
C ARG A 22 -5.91 -1.89 7.17
N ASN A 23 -4.98 -1.64 8.09
CA ASN A 23 -5.08 -0.55 9.05
C ASN A 23 -4.86 0.77 8.34
N HIS A 24 -5.77 1.71 8.60
CA HIS A 24 -5.77 3.02 7.98
C HIS A 24 -6.37 4.02 8.95
N TYR A 25 -6.10 5.29 8.68
CA TYR A 25 -6.60 6.43 9.44
C TYR A 25 -7.16 7.49 8.50
N LYS A 26 -7.72 8.57 9.08
CA LYS A 26 -8.02 9.79 8.32
C LYS A 26 -6.71 10.37 7.79
N VAL A 27 -6.71 10.87 6.57
CA VAL A 27 -5.52 11.49 5.98
C VAL A 27 -4.99 12.59 6.89
N TRP A 28 -3.71 12.50 7.27
CA TRP A 28 -3.00 13.53 8.05
C TRP A 28 -1.97 14.28 7.20
N THR A 29 -1.73 13.85 5.95
CA THR A 29 -0.91 14.54 4.96
C THR A 29 -1.77 15.08 3.81
N PRO A 30 -2.61 16.11 4.04
CA PRO A 30 -3.56 16.61 3.05
C PRO A 30 -2.90 17.21 1.81
N GLU A 31 -1.76 17.89 1.96
CA GLU A 31 -1.06 18.51 0.82
C GLU A 31 -0.45 17.46 -0.12
N ALA A 32 0.13 16.38 0.44
CA ALA A 32 0.61 15.26 -0.37
C ALA A 32 -0.54 14.59 -1.14
N LEU A 33 -1.68 14.36 -0.46
CA LEU A 33 -2.88 13.81 -1.09
C LEU A 33 -3.36 14.69 -2.25
N LYS A 34 -3.45 16.02 -2.06
CA LYS A 34 -3.82 16.96 -3.14
C LYS A 34 -2.85 16.86 -4.31
N GLY A 35 -1.54 16.83 -4.05
CA GLY A 35 -0.51 16.65 -5.07
C GLY A 35 -0.72 15.38 -5.90
N PHE A 36 -0.98 14.24 -5.26
CA PHE A 36 -1.27 13.00 -5.97
C PHE A 36 -2.58 13.04 -6.75
N LEU A 37 -3.63 13.67 -6.23
CA LEU A 37 -4.89 13.84 -6.95
C LEU A 37 -4.71 14.68 -8.22
N LEU A 38 -3.96 15.79 -8.13
CA LEU A 38 -3.63 16.62 -9.28
C LEU A 38 -2.81 15.86 -10.33
N GLN A 39 -1.83 15.05 -9.91
CA GLN A 39 -1.08 14.15 -10.81
C GLN A 39 -1.97 13.11 -11.50
N LYS A 40 -3.13 12.78 -10.93
CA LYS A 40 -4.15 11.90 -11.54
C LYS A 40 -5.18 12.67 -12.38
N ASN A 41 -4.93 13.94 -12.69
CA ASN A 41 -5.85 14.83 -13.40
C ASN A 41 -7.21 14.94 -12.72
N ALA A 42 -7.22 15.04 -11.38
CA ALA A 42 -8.42 15.28 -10.62
C ALA A 42 -8.75 16.78 -10.54
N GLU A 43 -10.03 17.13 -10.66
CA GLU A 43 -10.54 18.46 -10.36
C GLU A 43 -10.93 18.51 -8.88
N ILE A 44 -10.41 19.50 -8.15
CA ILE A 44 -10.69 19.69 -6.73
C ILE A 44 -11.38 21.04 -6.56
N SER A 45 -12.62 21.02 -6.04
CA SER A 45 -13.40 22.23 -5.72
C SER A 45 -13.86 22.16 -4.27
N GLY A 46 -13.15 22.88 -3.39
CA GLY A 46 -13.34 22.81 -1.95
C GLY A 46 -13.10 21.40 -1.41
N ILE A 47 -14.16 20.74 -0.93
CA ILE A 47 -14.12 19.36 -0.43
C ILE A 47 -14.50 18.32 -1.47
N SER A 48 -14.98 18.75 -2.64
CA SER A 48 -15.43 17.86 -3.71
C SER A 48 -14.30 17.57 -4.68
N VAL A 49 -14.17 16.29 -5.07
CA VAL A 49 -13.16 15.82 -6.00
C VAL A 49 -13.84 15.08 -7.14
N LYS A 50 -13.41 15.36 -8.36
CA LYS A 50 -13.78 14.62 -9.58
C LYS A 50 -12.54 14.03 -10.21
N VAL A 51 -12.57 12.75 -10.55
CA VAL A 51 -11.45 12.09 -11.23
C VAL A 51 -11.95 10.95 -12.11
N LYS A 52 -11.35 10.76 -13.29
CA LYS A 52 -11.67 9.63 -14.16
C LYS A 52 -11.33 8.32 -13.44
N LYS A 53 -12.25 7.36 -13.44
CA LYS A 53 -12.05 6.04 -12.83
C LYS A 53 -10.83 5.31 -13.40
N SER A 54 -10.57 5.48 -14.70
CA SER A 54 -9.40 4.93 -15.40
C SER A 54 -8.05 5.41 -14.85
N ASN A 55 -8.03 6.56 -14.17
CA ASN A 55 -6.80 7.12 -13.59
C ASN A 55 -6.50 6.54 -12.19
N LEU A 56 -7.46 5.79 -11.62
CA LEU A 56 -7.33 5.14 -10.32
C LEU A 56 -7.21 3.62 -10.48
N THR A 57 -6.64 2.97 -9.47
CA THR A 57 -6.55 1.51 -9.44
C THR A 57 -7.67 0.92 -8.61
N GLU A 58 -8.39 -0.07 -9.11
CA GLU A 58 -9.43 -0.74 -8.34
C GLU A 58 -8.87 -1.49 -7.12
N ARG A 59 -9.54 -1.34 -5.99
CA ARG A 59 -9.26 -2.05 -4.74
C ARG A 59 -10.32 -3.11 -4.54
N LYS A 60 -9.97 -4.38 -4.73
CA LYS A 60 -10.87 -5.50 -4.46
C LYS A 60 -10.88 -5.91 -2.98
N GLU A 61 -11.97 -6.51 -2.54
CA GLU A 61 -12.08 -7.12 -1.21
C GLU A 61 -11.06 -8.26 -1.07
N ARG A 62 -10.40 -8.34 0.10
CA ARG A 62 -9.49 -9.45 0.40
C ARG A 62 -10.28 -10.59 1.06
N GLY A 63 -10.18 -11.80 0.52
CA GLY A 63 -10.89 -12.97 1.04
C GLY A 63 -12.39 -12.98 0.73
N GLY A 64 -12.88 -12.09 -0.13
CA GLY A 64 -14.26 -12.09 -0.63
C GLY A 64 -14.32 -12.50 -2.11
N ASN A 65 -15.49 -12.32 -2.74
CA ASN A 65 -15.76 -12.74 -4.12
C ASN A 65 -15.13 -11.82 -5.19
N GLY A 66 -13.98 -11.19 -4.90
CA GLY A 66 -13.28 -10.30 -5.83
C GLY A 66 -14.01 -9.00 -6.17
N LYS A 67 -15.05 -8.63 -5.41
CA LYS A 67 -15.82 -7.40 -5.64
C LYS A 67 -14.96 -6.16 -5.39
N VAL A 68 -15.22 -5.10 -6.15
CA VAL A 68 -14.55 -3.80 -5.98
C VAL A 68 -15.05 -3.13 -4.70
N SER A 69 -14.15 -2.99 -3.72
CA SER A 69 -14.39 -2.33 -2.43
C SER A 69 -14.11 -0.82 -2.45
N GLY A 70 -13.34 -0.35 -3.43
CA GLY A 70 -12.94 1.05 -3.52
C GLY A 70 -11.89 1.30 -4.60
N TYR A 71 -11.28 2.47 -4.55
CA TYR A 71 -10.34 2.95 -5.56
C TYR A 71 -9.09 3.50 -4.87
N LYS A 72 -7.91 3.12 -5.36
CA LYS A 72 -6.61 3.60 -4.91
C LYS A 72 -6.19 4.78 -5.77
N ILE A 73 -5.78 5.84 -5.09
CA ILE A 73 -5.13 7.02 -5.68
C ILE A 73 -3.63 6.75 -5.78
N THR A 74 -3.07 6.19 -4.70
CA THR A 74 -1.71 5.65 -4.63
C THR A 74 -1.72 4.36 -3.80
N PRO A 75 -0.59 3.65 -3.66
CA PRO A 75 -0.50 2.56 -2.70
C PRO A 75 -0.82 2.98 -1.24
N LEU A 76 -0.71 4.27 -0.89
CA LEU A 76 -0.99 4.80 0.45
C LEU A 76 -2.42 5.34 0.61
N PHE A 77 -2.99 5.96 -0.42
CA PHE A 77 -4.29 6.63 -0.36
C PHE A 77 -5.38 5.88 -1.12
N PHE A 78 -6.54 5.73 -0.49
CA PHE A 78 -7.69 5.10 -1.13
C PHE A 78 -9.01 5.68 -0.63
N ILE A 79 -10.05 5.47 -1.41
CA ILE A 79 -11.44 5.78 -1.05
C ILE A 79 -12.31 4.54 -1.22
N TYR A 80 -13.30 4.37 -0.36
CA TYR A 80 -14.26 3.26 -0.48
C TYR A 80 -15.27 3.54 -1.59
N LYS A 81 -15.69 2.47 -2.27
CA LYS A 81 -16.68 2.57 -3.35
C LYS A 81 -18.00 3.19 -2.86
N LYS A 82 -18.41 2.88 -1.63
CA LYS A 82 -19.63 3.43 -1.00
C LYS A 82 -19.60 4.94 -0.80
N ASP A 83 -18.41 5.55 -0.77
CA ASP A 83 -18.21 6.99 -0.58
C ASP A 83 -18.01 7.70 -1.94
N CYS A 84 -18.19 6.98 -3.05
CA CYS A 84 -18.09 7.51 -4.41
C CYS A 84 -19.42 7.45 -5.15
N ILE A 85 -19.67 8.44 -6.00
CA ILE A 85 -20.74 8.45 -6.99
C ILE A 85 -20.07 8.38 -8.37
N GLU A 86 -20.41 7.37 -9.16
CA GLU A 86 -19.89 7.20 -10.53
C GLU A 86 -20.91 7.76 -11.54
N LYS A 87 -20.48 8.68 -12.40
CA LYS A 87 -21.25 9.22 -13.53
C LYS A 87 -20.35 9.25 -14.76
N ASP A 88 -20.74 8.57 -15.83
CA ASP A 88 -20.01 8.55 -17.11
C ASP A 88 -18.51 8.24 -16.98
N GLY A 89 -18.16 7.29 -16.09
CA GLY A 89 -16.77 6.90 -15.83
C GLY A 89 -15.95 7.91 -14.99
N VAL A 90 -16.58 8.99 -14.50
CA VAL A 90 -16.01 9.96 -13.57
C VAL A 90 -16.51 9.65 -12.16
N LEU A 91 -15.58 9.58 -11.22
CA LEU A 91 -15.85 9.41 -9.81
C LEU A 91 -15.95 10.77 -9.13
N HIS A 92 -17.05 10.98 -8.42
CA HIS A 92 -17.31 12.14 -7.58
C HIS A 92 -17.29 11.71 -6.11
N PHE A 93 -16.48 12.38 -5.29
CA PHE A 93 -16.41 12.07 -3.87
C PHE A 93 -15.90 13.25 -3.04
N ASN A 94 -16.08 13.12 -1.71
CA ASN A 94 -15.57 14.09 -0.75
C ASN A 94 -14.14 13.72 -0.33
N ILE A 95 -13.20 14.67 -0.44
CA ILE A 95 -11.78 14.49 -0.10
C ILE A 95 -11.57 14.02 1.35
N THR A 96 -12.46 14.40 2.27
CA THR A 96 -12.41 14.02 3.69
C THR A 96 -12.73 12.54 3.95
N LYS A 97 -13.34 11.85 2.97
CA LYS A 97 -13.64 10.41 3.05
C LYS A 97 -12.46 9.53 2.65
N ILE A 98 -11.42 10.12 2.07
CA ILE A 98 -10.19 9.42 1.69
C ILE A 98 -9.48 8.93 2.95
N ARG A 99 -8.93 7.73 2.86
CA ARG A 99 -8.18 7.06 3.90
C ARG A 99 -6.73 6.90 3.48
N GLN A 100 -5.85 6.97 4.47
CA GLN A 100 -4.42 6.74 4.32
C GLN A 100 -4.04 5.48 5.09
N LEU A 101 -3.40 4.54 4.41
CA LEU A 101 -2.91 3.30 5.03
C LEU A 101 -1.82 3.64 6.04
N LYS A 102 -1.83 2.94 7.18
CA LYS A 102 -0.76 3.05 8.16
C LYS A 102 0.51 2.44 7.52
N PRO A 103 1.58 3.22 7.33
CA PRO A 103 2.82 2.65 6.83
C PRO A 103 3.35 1.66 7.87
N THR A 104 3.87 0.56 7.39
CA THR A 104 4.56 -0.46 8.19
C THR A 104 6.01 -0.49 7.76
N ILE A 105 6.91 -0.55 8.73
CA ILE A 105 8.30 -0.90 8.48
C ILE A 105 8.36 -2.42 8.34
N THR A 106 8.99 -2.90 7.28
CA THR A 106 9.22 -4.32 7.04
C THR A 106 10.71 -4.55 6.91
N ALA A 107 11.23 -5.59 7.58
CA ALA A 107 12.54 -6.15 7.32
C ALA A 107 12.36 -7.41 6.45
N LYS A 108 12.97 -7.41 5.28
CA LYS A 108 13.02 -8.56 4.37
C LYS A 108 14.36 -9.26 4.55
N MET A 109 14.34 -10.59 4.52
CA MET A 109 15.53 -11.42 4.61
C MET A 109 15.57 -12.30 3.37
N PHE A 110 16.50 -12.00 2.47
CA PHE A 110 16.66 -12.73 1.22
C PHE A 110 17.83 -13.72 1.32
N PHE A 111 17.50 -15.00 1.46
CA PHE A 111 18.45 -16.11 1.49
C PHE A 111 18.81 -16.55 0.07
N LYS A 112 19.56 -15.72 -0.68
CA LYS A 112 19.83 -15.95 -2.11
C LYS A 112 20.66 -17.21 -2.39
N ASN A 113 21.66 -17.48 -1.55
CA ASN A 113 22.63 -18.58 -1.73
C ASN A 113 22.74 -19.47 -0.48
N LEU A 114 21.66 -19.63 0.30
CA LEU A 114 21.70 -20.40 1.54
C LEU A 114 21.86 -21.90 1.24
N ASN A 115 23.03 -22.45 1.56
CA ASN A 115 23.34 -23.87 1.41
C ASN A 115 23.43 -24.56 2.78
N HIS A 116 22.61 -25.59 2.99
CA HIS A 116 22.50 -26.27 4.28
C HIS A 116 23.83 -26.87 4.80
N PRO A 117 24.62 -27.60 4.00
CA PRO A 117 25.99 -28.03 4.35
C PRO A 117 26.90 -26.91 4.86
N ASP A 118 26.94 -25.77 4.17
CA ASP A 118 27.84 -24.67 4.52
C ASP A 118 27.43 -24.02 5.85
N VAL A 119 26.12 -23.90 6.07
CA VAL A 119 25.55 -23.45 7.34
C VAL A 119 25.93 -24.41 8.46
N LYS A 120 25.75 -25.72 8.27
CA LYS A 120 26.15 -26.72 9.27
C LYS A 120 27.63 -26.64 9.63
N LYS A 121 28.50 -26.60 8.61
CA LYS A 121 29.95 -26.47 8.78
C LYS A 121 30.32 -25.20 9.56
N TYR A 122 29.72 -24.06 9.24
CA TYR A 122 29.96 -22.79 9.95
C TYR A 122 29.65 -22.88 11.44
N TYR A 123 28.61 -23.63 11.82
CA TYR A 123 28.20 -23.83 13.22
C TYR A 123 28.80 -25.09 13.88
N GLY A 124 29.69 -25.83 13.20
CA GLY A 124 30.35 -27.01 13.75
C GLY A 124 29.48 -28.27 13.81
N PHE A 125 28.51 -28.42 12.91
CA PHE A 125 27.63 -29.59 12.77
C PHE A 125 27.82 -30.37 11.47
#